data_AF-A0AAV9U0S9-F1
#
_entry.id   AF-A0AAV9U0S9-F1
#
_cell.length_a   1.000
_cell.length_b   1.000
_cell.length_c   1.000
_cell.angle_alpha   90.00
_cell.angle_beta   90.00
_cell.angle_gamma   90.00
#
_symmetry.space_group_name_H-M   'P 1'
#
loop_
_entity.id
_entity.type
_entity.pdbx_description
1 polymer ?
#
loop_
_entity_poly.entity_id
_entity_poly.type
_entity_poly.pdbx_seq_one_letter_code
_entity_poly.pdbx_strand_id
1 'polypeptide(L)'
;MFRRNLFRLVIFATLTVSSQALPANSIPSDIELKYAKLKAENPFPAKEPYIHIENANDKPLATRRFLDTLKSSSDLIGAGNDKDNKPRDVKDPSCSSDAECWTNTAIFNTDLNDFIENHRNKGLNSPPLIYESDGCSVPPEVAKLFKIDKDFPYGYEFLNSCYRHDFGYRNYKAQDRFTPGNRERIDKQFEEDLLAQCKSQFPKANILHPDQFFKKKWCDTVAKVYYKFVRLCGGGECKVDEVVNLFKQIVH
;
A
#
# COMPACT_ATOMS: atom_id res chain seq x y z
N MET A 1 -54.35 -8.23 72.75
CA MET A 1 -52.90 -7.93 72.68
C MET A 1 -52.35 -8.61 71.43
N PHE A 2 -51.88 -7.84 70.42
CA PHE A 2 -50.86 -8.17 69.40
C PHE A 2 -50.95 -9.53 68.63
N ARG A 3 -50.89 -9.67 67.30
CA ARG A 3 -50.19 -8.93 66.22
C ARG A 3 -50.82 -9.29 64.85
N ARG A 4 -50.83 -8.30 63.94
CA ARG A 4 -50.86 -8.48 62.47
C ARG A 4 -49.62 -9.26 61.99
N ASN A 5 -49.75 -10.06 60.93
CA ASN A 5 -48.70 -10.38 59.94
C ASN A 5 -49.37 -11.10 58.75
N LEU A 6 -49.78 -10.41 57.69
CA LEU A 6 -48.99 -9.96 56.53
C LEU A 6 -48.33 -11.09 55.74
N PHE A 7 -48.90 -11.30 54.54
CA PHE A 7 -48.35 -11.91 53.34
C PHE A 7 -46.83 -12.06 53.28
N ARG A 8 -46.35 -13.24 52.85
CA ARG A 8 -45.27 -13.40 51.85
C ARG A 8 -45.17 -14.86 51.41
N LEU A 9 -45.85 -15.19 50.31
CA LEU A 9 -45.57 -16.38 49.53
C LEU A 9 -44.29 -16.08 48.72
N VAL A 10 -43.18 -16.69 49.07
CA VAL A 10 -41.93 -16.57 48.29
C VAL A 10 -41.97 -17.63 47.20
N ILE A 11 -42.35 -17.23 45.98
CA ILE A 11 -42.23 -18.06 44.79
C ILE A 11 -40.77 -17.96 44.31
N PHE A 12 -39.98 -18.99 44.55
CA PHE A 12 -38.67 -19.13 43.92
C PHE A 12 -38.87 -19.54 42.45
N ALA A 13 -38.87 -18.56 41.55
CA ALA A 13 -38.71 -18.81 40.13
C ALA A 13 -37.22 -19.11 39.86
N THR A 14 -36.88 -20.39 39.68
CA THR A 14 -35.57 -20.78 39.16
C THR A 14 -35.49 -20.37 37.70
N LEU A 15 -34.82 -19.25 37.43
CA LEU A 15 -34.38 -18.88 36.08
C LEU A 15 -33.29 -19.85 35.65
N THR A 16 -33.66 -20.90 34.90
CA THR A 16 -32.70 -21.64 34.09
C THR A 16 -32.27 -20.73 32.95
N VAL A 17 -31.10 -20.10 33.07
CA VAL A 17 -30.43 -19.44 31.94
C VAL A 17 -30.00 -20.55 30.99
N SER A 18 -30.80 -20.78 29.95
CA SER A 18 -30.37 -21.58 28.81
C SER A 18 -29.34 -20.76 28.04
N SER A 19 -28.06 -20.95 28.34
CA SER A 19 -26.96 -20.52 27.47
C SER A 19 -27.03 -21.34 26.18
N GLN A 20 -27.84 -20.89 25.23
CA GLN A 20 -27.71 -21.34 23.86
C GLN A 20 -26.44 -20.70 23.30
N ALA A 21 -25.34 -21.46 23.31
CA ALA A 21 -24.19 -21.13 22.48
C ALA A 21 -24.67 -21.16 21.03
N LEU A 22 -24.77 -19.99 20.41
CA LEU A 22 -25.04 -19.89 18.97
C LEU A 22 -23.90 -20.59 18.23
N PRO A 23 -24.20 -21.47 17.26
CA PRO A 23 -23.15 -22.09 16.46
C PRO A 23 -22.42 -21.02 15.66
N ALA A 24 -21.11 -20.94 15.84
CA ALA A 24 -20.21 -20.11 15.05
C ALA A 24 -20.15 -20.65 13.62
N ASN A 25 -21.11 -20.24 12.78
CA ASN A 25 -21.04 -20.35 11.33
C ASN A 25 -21.64 -19.07 10.75
N SER A 26 -20.94 -17.95 10.96
CA SER A 26 -21.19 -16.74 10.19
C SER A 26 -20.66 -16.97 8.77
N ILE A 27 -21.55 -16.96 7.78
CA ILE A 27 -21.17 -16.91 6.36
C ILE A 27 -20.29 -15.65 6.19
N PRO A 28 -19.08 -15.78 5.61
CA PRO A 28 -18.23 -14.62 5.37
C PRO A 28 -18.99 -13.60 4.54
N SER A 29 -18.89 -12.32 4.91
CA SER A 29 -19.49 -11.27 4.09
C SER A 29 -18.90 -11.30 2.67
N ASP A 30 -19.66 -10.85 1.65
CA ASP A 30 -19.17 -10.76 0.27
C ASP A 30 -17.83 -9.99 0.17
N ILE A 31 -17.63 -9.04 1.08
CA ILE A 31 -16.41 -8.27 1.25
C ILE A 31 -15.26 -9.15 1.76
N GLU A 32 -15.47 -9.95 2.81
CA GLU A 32 -14.46 -10.89 3.32
C GLU A 32 -14.08 -11.95 2.28
N LEU A 33 -15.03 -12.44 1.48
CA LEU A 33 -14.76 -13.39 0.41
C LEU A 33 -13.95 -12.74 -0.73
N LYS A 34 -14.31 -11.51 -1.12
CA LYS A 34 -13.55 -10.70 -2.09
C LYS A 34 -12.12 -10.46 -1.61
N TYR A 35 -11.95 -10.17 -0.32
CA TYR A 35 -10.65 -9.94 0.29
C TYR A 35 -9.81 -11.20 0.41
N ALA A 36 -10.39 -12.34 0.79
CA ALA A 36 -9.69 -13.62 0.83
C ALA A 36 -9.17 -14.03 -0.55
N LYS A 37 -9.98 -13.79 -1.60
CA LYS A 37 -9.58 -14.04 -2.99
C LYS A 37 -8.39 -13.17 -3.41
N LEU A 38 -8.45 -11.86 -3.17
CA LEU A 38 -7.36 -10.93 -3.50
C LEU A 38 -6.06 -11.23 -2.72
N LYS A 39 -6.16 -11.65 -1.45
CA LYS A 39 -4.98 -12.07 -0.66
C LYS A 39 -4.36 -13.36 -1.18
N ALA A 40 -5.17 -14.33 -1.61
CA ALA A 40 -4.71 -15.57 -2.23
C ALA A 40 -4.11 -15.37 -3.62
N GLU A 41 -4.40 -14.24 -4.27
CA GLU A 41 -3.96 -13.89 -5.62
C GLU A 41 -2.63 -13.14 -5.67
N ASN A 42 -1.90 -12.95 -4.55
CA ASN A 42 -0.53 -12.42 -4.62
C ASN A 42 0.45 -13.52 -5.05
N PRO A 43 0.89 -13.59 -6.32
CA PRO A 43 1.80 -14.62 -6.79
C PRO A 43 3.25 -14.35 -6.36
N PHE A 44 3.55 -13.13 -5.88
CA PHE A 44 4.88 -12.62 -5.58
C PHE A 44 4.92 -11.94 -4.20
N PRO A 45 4.74 -12.67 -3.10
CA PRO A 45 4.82 -12.10 -1.76
C PRO A 45 6.26 -11.74 -1.39
N ALA A 46 6.49 -10.50 -0.94
CA ALA A 46 7.77 -10.13 -0.33
C ALA A 46 7.88 -10.66 1.10
N LYS A 47 9.12 -10.98 1.52
CA LYS A 47 9.41 -11.52 2.87
C LYS A 47 9.42 -10.46 3.97
N GLU A 48 9.79 -9.23 3.63
CA GLU A 48 9.92 -8.12 4.57
C GLU A 48 9.32 -6.83 4.00
N PRO A 49 8.85 -5.92 4.87
CA PRO A 49 8.41 -4.61 4.46
C PRO A 49 9.50 -3.85 3.73
N TYR A 50 9.14 -3.13 2.68
CA TYR A 50 10.13 -2.37 1.92
C TYR A 50 10.63 -1.12 2.67
N ILE A 51 9.79 -0.53 3.52
CA ILE A 51 10.13 0.69 4.27
C ILE A 51 10.95 0.32 5.50
N HIS A 52 12.23 0.71 5.49
CA HIS A 52 13.11 0.61 6.64
C HIS A 52 12.87 1.80 7.58
N ILE A 53 12.69 1.50 8.87
CA ILE A 53 12.49 2.47 9.94
C ILE A 53 13.80 2.59 10.71
N GLU A 54 14.17 3.82 11.04
CA GLU A 54 15.22 4.03 12.03
C GLU A 54 14.62 3.88 13.43
N ASN A 55 14.97 2.80 14.13
CA ASN A 55 14.73 2.74 15.57
C ASN A 55 15.80 3.58 16.28
N ALA A 56 15.44 4.29 17.35
CA ALA A 56 16.38 5.02 18.20
C ALA A 56 17.50 4.13 18.82
N ASN A 57 17.43 2.81 18.67
CA ASN A 57 18.42 1.83 19.11
C ASN A 57 19.25 1.21 17.97
N ASP A 58 18.91 1.47 16.69
CA ASP A 58 19.61 0.90 15.55
C ASP A 58 20.60 1.93 14.99
N LYS A 59 21.84 1.87 15.48
CA LYS A 59 22.96 2.64 14.93
C LYS A 59 23.32 2.05 13.56
N PRO A 60 23.23 2.79 12.44
CA PRO A 60 23.36 2.19 11.13
C PRO A 60 24.81 1.83 10.84
N LEU A 61 24.97 0.65 10.25
CA LEU A 61 26.19 0.09 9.67
C LEU A 61 26.67 0.95 8.49
N ALA A 62 27.30 2.08 8.81
CA ALA A 62 28.00 2.93 7.87
C ALA A 62 29.32 2.24 7.45
N THR A 63 29.25 1.25 6.56
CA THR A 63 30.48 0.64 6.02
C THR A 63 30.40 0.17 4.57
N ARG A 64 29.32 0.47 3.82
CA ARG A 64 29.22 0.06 2.41
C ARG A 64 29.34 1.16 1.35
N ARG A 65 29.52 2.43 1.72
CA ARG A 65 29.64 3.54 0.75
C ARG A 65 31.06 3.91 0.32
N PHE A 66 32.11 3.34 0.92
CA PHE A 66 33.49 3.78 0.68
C PHE A 66 34.27 2.95 -0.36
N LEU A 67 33.75 1.82 -0.83
CA LEU A 67 34.49 0.92 -1.74
C LEU A 67 34.14 1.08 -3.23
N ASP A 68 33.00 1.70 -3.56
CA ASP A 68 32.55 1.82 -4.96
C ASP A 68 33.08 3.09 -5.66
N THR A 69 33.58 4.08 -4.91
CA THR A 69 34.11 5.34 -5.47
C THR A 69 35.52 5.20 -6.06
N LEU A 70 36.19 4.05 -5.90
CA LEU A 70 37.57 3.86 -6.38
C LEU A 70 37.69 3.06 -7.68
N LYS A 71 36.58 2.61 -8.29
CA LYS A 71 36.66 1.61 -9.38
C LYS A 71 36.05 2.00 -10.74
N SER A 72 35.60 3.23 -10.94
CA SER A 72 35.11 3.64 -12.27
C SER A 72 35.55 5.05 -12.64
N SER A 73 36.84 5.17 -12.95
CA SER A 73 37.39 6.27 -13.74
C SER A 73 38.19 5.67 -14.91
N SER A 74 37.48 5.00 -15.81
CA SER A 74 37.93 4.62 -17.15
C SER A 74 36.71 4.17 -17.94
N ASP A 75 36.15 5.05 -18.76
CA ASP A 75 35.97 4.81 -20.20
C ASP A 75 35.04 5.86 -20.81
N LEU A 76 35.65 6.69 -21.64
CA LEU A 76 35.03 7.64 -22.55
C LEU A 76 34.77 6.94 -23.90
N ILE A 77 33.77 7.48 -24.62
CA ILE A 77 33.49 7.39 -26.06
C ILE A 77 32.57 6.24 -26.52
N GLY A 78 31.41 6.62 -27.09
CA GLY A 78 30.60 5.75 -27.94
C GLY A 78 29.18 6.27 -28.23
N ALA A 79 29.06 7.39 -28.97
CA ALA A 79 27.76 7.90 -29.43
C ALA A 79 27.25 7.10 -30.65
N GLY A 80 26.17 6.34 -30.46
CA GLY A 80 25.42 5.66 -31.52
C GLY A 80 24.12 6.42 -31.84
N ASN A 81 23.90 6.71 -33.12
CA ASN A 81 22.71 7.37 -33.63
C ASN A 81 21.53 6.41 -33.68
N ASP A 82 20.45 6.69 -32.93
CA ASP A 82 19.16 6.02 -33.09
C ASP A 82 18.14 6.98 -33.72
N LYS A 83 17.49 6.51 -34.79
CA LYS A 83 16.60 7.25 -35.66
C LYS A 83 15.17 6.75 -35.49
N ASP A 84 14.57 7.01 -34.33
CA ASP A 84 13.12 6.91 -34.14
C ASP A 84 12.64 8.08 -33.29
N ASN A 85 12.51 9.24 -33.94
CA ASN A 85 12.06 10.49 -33.32
C ASN A 85 10.53 10.50 -33.19
N LYS A 86 9.99 9.73 -32.24
CA LYS A 86 8.68 10.04 -31.65
C LYS A 86 8.91 11.07 -30.53
N PRO A 87 8.19 12.21 -30.48
CA PRO A 87 8.36 13.18 -29.41
C PRO A 87 8.04 12.50 -28.07
N ARG A 88 9.09 12.25 -27.27
CA ARG A 88 8.93 11.79 -25.89
C ARG A 88 8.46 12.98 -25.09
N ASP A 89 7.28 12.86 -24.51
CA ASP A 89 6.76 13.84 -23.58
C ASP A 89 7.79 14.03 -22.46
N VAL A 90 8.08 15.27 -22.05
CA VAL A 90 9.13 15.64 -21.07
C VAL A 90 8.84 15.08 -19.66
N LYS A 91 7.79 14.26 -19.53
CA LYS A 91 7.27 13.69 -18.30
C LYS A 91 7.83 12.29 -17.97
N ASP A 92 8.46 11.59 -18.90
CA ASP A 92 8.93 10.22 -18.67
C ASP A 92 10.39 10.15 -18.20
N PRO A 93 10.72 9.35 -17.17
CA PRO A 93 12.11 9.10 -16.78
C PRO A 93 12.92 8.54 -17.95
N SER A 94 14.20 8.89 -18.02
CA SER A 94 15.10 8.26 -18.99
C SER A 94 15.22 6.75 -18.73
N CYS A 95 15.41 5.98 -19.79
CA CYS A 95 15.81 4.58 -19.74
C CYS A 95 16.99 4.35 -20.69
N SER A 96 17.86 3.42 -20.31
CA SER A 96 19.10 3.05 -21.00
C SER A 96 19.16 1.57 -21.37
N SER A 97 18.27 0.74 -20.83
CA SER A 97 18.13 -0.68 -21.13
C SER A 97 16.66 -1.07 -21.31
N ASP A 98 16.41 -2.22 -21.94
CA ASP A 98 15.05 -2.78 -22.08
C ASP A 98 14.37 -2.91 -20.72
N ALA A 99 15.08 -3.38 -19.70
CA ALA A 99 14.54 -3.51 -18.34
C ALA A 99 14.05 -2.17 -17.78
N GLU A 100 14.85 -1.10 -17.95
CA GLU A 100 14.47 0.24 -17.51
C GLU A 100 13.27 0.79 -18.31
N CYS A 101 13.26 0.62 -19.63
CA CYS A 101 12.17 1.11 -20.48
C CYS A 101 10.86 0.36 -20.20
N TRP A 102 10.92 -0.96 -19.99
CA TRP A 102 9.78 -1.76 -19.55
C TRP A 102 9.28 -1.36 -18.17
N THR A 103 10.19 -1.11 -17.23
CA THR A 103 9.84 -0.60 -15.90
C THR A 103 9.09 0.73 -15.99
N ASN A 104 9.60 1.67 -16.80
CA ASN A 104 8.95 2.97 -17.00
C ASN A 104 7.57 2.81 -17.63
N THR A 105 7.46 1.95 -18.64
CA THR A 105 6.20 1.68 -19.34
C THR A 105 5.15 1.11 -18.39
N ALA A 106 5.51 0.13 -17.58
CA ALA A 106 4.62 -0.54 -16.63
C ALA A 106 4.09 0.43 -15.54
N ILE A 107 4.89 1.43 -15.15
CA ILE A 107 4.51 2.39 -14.08
C ILE A 107 3.72 3.56 -14.66
N PHE A 108 4.24 4.22 -15.70
CA PHE A 108 3.77 5.55 -16.13
C PHE A 108 2.89 5.52 -17.38
N ASN A 109 3.00 4.47 -18.21
CA ASN A 109 2.34 4.38 -19.52
C ASN A 109 1.38 3.19 -19.64
N THR A 110 1.02 2.55 -18.53
CA THR A 110 0.10 1.41 -18.48
C THR A 110 -1.02 1.71 -17.49
N ASP A 111 -2.27 1.41 -17.84
CA ASP A 111 -3.38 1.48 -16.90
C ASP A 111 -3.20 0.49 -15.74
N LEU A 112 -3.71 0.84 -14.55
CA LEU A 112 -3.47 0.02 -13.36
C LEU A 112 -3.97 -1.43 -13.52
N ASN A 113 -5.13 -1.62 -14.15
CA ASN A 113 -5.66 -2.97 -14.40
C ASN A 113 -4.76 -3.77 -15.36
N ASP A 114 -4.27 -3.13 -16.43
CA ASP A 114 -3.35 -3.76 -17.37
C ASP A 114 -1.99 -4.07 -16.74
N PHE A 115 -1.51 -3.23 -15.82
CA PHE A 115 -0.34 -3.56 -15.01
C PHE A 115 -0.58 -4.83 -14.21
N ILE A 116 -1.70 -4.94 -13.48
CA ILE A 116 -2.00 -6.10 -12.65
C ILE A 116 -2.16 -7.37 -13.50
N GLU A 117 -3.01 -7.33 -14.51
CA GLU A 117 -3.39 -8.50 -15.31
C GLU A 117 -2.27 -8.95 -16.26
N ASN A 118 -1.61 -8.00 -16.91
CA ASN A 118 -0.70 -8.30 -18.02
C ASN A 118 0.79 -8.21 -17.66
N HIS A 119 1.16 -7.53 -16.57
CA HIS A 119 2.57 -7.40 -16.17
C HIS A 119 2.83 -8.17 -14.88
N ARG A 120 2.13 -7.80 -13.81
CA ARG A 120 2.35 -8.34 -12.47
C ARG A 120 1.98 -9.81 -12.41
N ASN A 121 0.72 -10.17 -12.67
CA ASN A 121 0.24 -11.54 -12.44
C ASN A 121 0.88 -12.57 -13.36
N LYS A 122 1.43 -12.14 -14.51
CA LYS A 122 2.15 -13.02 -15.42
C LYS A 122 3.60 -13.25 -15.00
N GLY A 123 4.25 -12.24 -14.39
CA GLY A 123 5.67 -12.29 -14.05
C GLY A 123 6.55 -12.46 -15.28
N LEU A 124 7.15 -11.38 -15.77
CA LEU A 124 8.06 -11.47 -16.90
C LEU A 124 9.48 -11.81 -16.42
N ASN A 125 10.01 -12.94 -16.88
CA ASN A 125 11.40 -13.33 -16.63
C ASN A 125 12.39 -12.62 -17.58
N SER A 126 11.89 -12.00 -18.66
CA SER A 126 12.68 -11.26 -19.63
C SER A 126 11.91 -10.00 -20.09
N PRO A 127 12.43 -8.78 -19.85
CA PRO A 127 13.61 -8.53 -19.01
C PRO A 127 13.37 -8.99 -17.56
N PRO A 128 14.41 -9.39 -16.80
CA PRO A 128 14.24 -9.79 -15.42
C PRO A 128 13.81 -8.57 -14.58
N LEU A 129 12.59 -8.60 -14.05
CA LEU A 129 12.01 -7.54 -13.24
C LEU A 129 11.59 -8.08 -11.88
N ILE A 130 11.59 -7.21 -10.87
CA ILE A 130 11.26 -7.54 -9.49
C ILE A 130 9.76 -7.28 -9.26
N TYR A 131 8.99 -8.33 -9.00
CA TYR A 131 7.53 -8.26 -8.81
C TYR A 131 7.09 -8.48 -7.36
N GLU A 132 8.02 -8.85 -6.49
CA GLU A 132 7.79 -9.07 -5.07
C GLU A 132 7.19 -7.83 -4.43
N SER A 133 6.13 -8.02 -3.66
CA SER A 133 5.45 -6.92 -2.99
C SER A 133 4.94 -7.32 -1.61
N ASP A 134 5.10 -6.38 -0.68
CA ASP A 134 4.56 -6.40 0.67
C ASP A 134 3.25 -5.60 0.78
N GLY A 135 2.63 -5.22 -0.33
CA GLY A 135 1.33 -4.55 -0.38
C GLY A 135 1.35 -3.18 0.30
N CYS A 136 0.25 -2.76 0.90
CA CYS A 136 0.16 -1.43 1.54
C CYS A 136 0.75 -1.45 2.97
N SER A 137 1.96 -1.99 3.10
CA SER A 137 2.63 -2.07 4.40
C SER A 137 2.97 -0.68 4.94
N VAL A 138 2.90 -0.57 6.25
CA VAL A 138 3.33 0.59 7.04
C VAL A 138 4.14 0.04 8.22
N PRO A 139 4.88 0.89 8.97
CA PRO A 139 5.51 0.46 10.21
C PRO A 139 4.63 -0.41 11.10
N PRO A 140 5.10 -1.56 11.61
CA PRO A 140 4.30 -2.45 12.45
C PRO A 140 3.65 -1.74 13.64
N GLU A 141 4.34 -0.77 14.23
CA GLU A 141 3.86 0.06 15.33
C GLU A 141 2.68 0.94 14.89
N VAL A 142 2.76 1.54 13.70
CA VAL A 142 1.69 2.35 13.09
C VAL A 142 0.52 1.45 12.72
N ALA A 143 0.79 0.31 12.07
CA ALA A 143 -0.24 -0.65 11.69
C ALA A 143 -1.05 -1.11 12.90
N LYS A 144 -0.36 -1.45 14.00
CA LYS A 144 -0.98 -1.86 15.26
C LYS A 144 -1.75 -0.73 15.92
N LEU A 145 -1.18 0.47 15.98
CA LEU A 145 -1.80 1.63 16.63
C LEU A 145 -3.11 2.06 15.95
N PHE A 146 -3.12 2.07 14.61
CA PHE A 146 -4.26 2.49 13.81
C PHE A 146 -5.13 1.34 13.30
N LYS A 147 -4.82 0.09 13.67
CA LYS A 147 -5.50 -1.14 13.23
C LYS A 147 -5.62 -1.22 11.70
N ILE A 148 -4.53 -0.88 11.02
CA ILE A 148 -4.47 -0.89 9.55
C ILE A 148 -4.31 -2.33 9.07
N ASP A 149 -5.23 -2.79 8.22
CA ASP A 149 -5.00 -3.99 7.41
C ASP A 149 -4.08 -3.63 6.23
N LYS A 150 -3.02 -4.42 6.05
CA LYS A 150 -1.98 -4.22 5.02
C LYS A 150 -2.53 -4.28 3.59
N ASP A 151 -3.59 -5.05 3.38
CA ASP A 151 -4.15 -5.29 2.06
C ASP A 151 -5.39 -4.42 1.82
N PHE A 152 -6.12 -4.12 2.89
CA PHE A 152 -7.33 -3.30 2.88
C PHE A 152 -7.27 -2.18 3.92
N PRO A 153 -6.39 -1.19 3.75
CA PRO A 153 -6.25 -0.12 4.71
C PRO A 153 -7.57 0.65 4.85
N TYR A 154 -8.14 0.62 6.07
CA TYR A 154 -9.47 1.18 6.36
C TYR A 154 -10.62 0.61 5.50
N GLY A 155 -10.45 -0.59 4.95
CA GLY A 155 -11.42 -1.26 4.07
C GLY A 155 -11.36 -0.83 2.60
N TYR A 156 -10.37 -0.04 2.20
CA TYR A 156 -10.21 0.39 0.81
C TYR A 156 -9.36 -0.56 -0.02
N GLU A 157 -9.73 -0.72 -1.29
CA GLU A 157 -9.07 -1.63 -2.24
C GLU A 157 -7.77 -1.04 -2.82
N PHE A 158 -6.83 -0.62 -1.98
CA PHE A 158 -5.57 0.04 -2.38
C PHE A 158 -4.45 -0.90 -2.82
N LEU A 159 -4.63 -2.20 -2.62
CA LEU A 159 -3.60 -3.23 -2.82
C LEU A 159 -2.93 -3.16 -4.20
N ASN A 160 -3.70 -2.97 -5.28
CA ASN A 160 -3.14 -2.89 -6.64
C ASN A 160 -2.24 -1.65 -6.83
N SER A 161 -2.60 -0.51 -6.25
CA SER A 161 -1.75 0.69 -6.26
C SER A 161 -0.44 0.42 -5.53
N CYS A 162 -0.51 -0.24 -4.37
CA CYS A 162 0.67 -0.59 -3.58
C CYS A 162 1.57 -1.59 -4.31
N TYR A 163 0.99 -2.55 -5.03
CA TYR A 163 1.75 -3.47 -5.89
C TYR A 163 2.54 -2.75 -6.98
N ARG A 164 1.96 -1.74 -7.63
CA ARG A 164 2.66 -0.96 -8.65
C ARG A 164 3.74 -0.06 -8.04
N HIS A 165 3.47 0.51 -6.87
CA HIS A 165 4.44 1.31 -6.13
C HIS A 165 5.68 0.48 -5.75
N ASP A 166 5.47 -0.69 -5.15
CA ASP A 166 6.55 -1.63 -4.78
C ASP A 166 7.36 -2.07 -6.01
N PHE A 167 6.69 -2.39 -7.11
CA PHE A 167 7.34 -2.72 -8.38
C PHE A 167 8.28 -1.59 -8.82
N GLY A 168 7.80 -0.34 -8.81
CA GLY A 168 8.64 0.79 -9.18
C GLY A 168 9.82 0.99 -8.24
N TYR A 169 9.57 0.97 -6.94
CA TYR A 169 10.58 1.16 -5.91
C TYR A 169 11.69 0.11 -5.93
N ARG A 170 11.32 -1.17 -6.11
CA ARG A 170 12.29 -2.28 -6.14
C ARG A 170 13.10 -2.27 -7.42
N ASN A 171 12.47 -2.09 -8.58
CA ASN A 171 13.17 -2.08 -9.86
C ASN A 171 14.08 -0.85 -10.01
N TYR A 172 13.62 0.35 -9.62
CA TYR A 172 14.47 1.54 -9.71
C TYR A 172 15.69 1.47 -8.78
N LYS A 173 15.58 0.82 -7.62
CA LYS A 173 16.74 0.55 -6.75
C LYS A 173 17.68 -0.46 -7.38
N ALA A 174 17.16 -1.56 -7.93
CA ALA A 174 17.98 -2.58 -8.59
C ALA A 174 18.64 -2.10 -9.89
N GLN A 175 18.09 -1.05 -10.49
CA GLN A 175 18.59 -0.38 -11.70
C GLN A 175 19.45 0.86 -11.37
N ASP A 176 19.86 1.04 -10.11
CA ASP A 176 20.74 2.14 -9.65
C ASP A 176 20.27 3.56 -10.04
N ARG A 177 18.96 3.74 -10.22
CA ARG A 177 18.35 4.99 -10.67
C ARG A 177 17.27 5.50 -9.73
N PHE A 178 17.28 5.04 -8.47
CA PHE A 178 16.38 5.46 -7.40
C PHE A 178 16.78 6.82 -6.81
N THR A 179 16.78 7.86 -7.65
CA THR A 179 17.07 9.25 -7.26
C THR A 179 15.86 9.91 -6.58
N PRO A 180 16.02 11.01 -5.83
CA PRO A 180 14.89 11.73 -5.24
C PRO A 180 13.81 12.14 -6.23
N GLY A 181 14.20 12.57 -7.44
CA GLY A 181 13.26 12.96 -8.51
C GLY A 181 12.52 11.77 -9.12
N ASN A 182 13.20 10.62 -9.30
CA ASN A 182 12.52 9.41 -9.78
C ASN A 182 11.59 8.83 -8.71
N ARG A 183 12.01 8.85 -7.44
CA ARG A 183 11.17 8.48 -6.30
C ARG A 183 9.90 9.33 -6.26
N GLU A 184 10.02 10.65 -6.39
CA GLU A 184 8.86 11.56 -6.42
C GLU A 184 7.89 11.22 -7.56
N ARG A 185 8.38 10.88 -8.75
CA ARG A 185 7.53 10.46 -9.87
C ARG A 185 6.76 9.19 -9.54
N ILE A 186 7.42 8.19 -8.95
CA ILE A 186 6.77 6.93 -8.54
C ILE A 186 5.73 7.19 -7.45
N ASP A 187 6.05 8.01 -6.45
CA ASP A 187 5.12 8.38 -5.38
C ASP A 187 3.89 9.13 -5.92
N LYS A 188 4.09 10.01 -6.91
CA LYS A 188 3.00 10.73 -7.57
C LYS A 188 2.10 9.79 -8.38
N GLN A 189 2.69 8.85 -9.12
CA GLN A 189 1.91 7.81 -9.81
C GLN A 189 1.09 7.00 -8.81
N PHE A 190 1.66 6.66 -7.65
CA PHE A 190 0.94 5.97 -6.58
C PHE A 190 -0.24 6.78 -6.04
N GLU A 191 -0.10 8.10 -5.83
CA GLU A 191 -1.24 8.96 -5.48
C GLU A 191 -2.34 8.94 -6.56
N GLU A 192 -1.95 9.06 -7.83
CA GLU A 192 -2.88 9.02 -8.96
C GLU A 192 -3.67 7.69 -8.99
N ASP A 193 -3.01 6.57 -8.71
CA ASP A 193 -3.61 5.23 -8.67
C ASP A 193 -4.60 5.08 -7.51
N LEU A 194 -4.20 5.49 -6.31
CA LEU A 194 -5.06 5.43 -5.12
C LEU A 194 -6.35 6.24 -5.34
N LEU A 195 -6.23 7.45 -5.91
CA LEU A 195 -7.37 8.31 -6.22
C LEU A 195 -8.26 7.71 -7.32
N ALA A 196 -7.66 7.07 -8.34
CA ALA A 196 -8.40 6.36 -9.36
C ALA A 196 -9.18 5.17 -8.78
N GLN A 197 -8.58 4.41 -7.86
CA GLN A 197 -9.27 3.34 -7.15
C GLN A 197 -10.39 3.86 -6.23
N CYS A 198 -10.23 5.02 -5.59
CA CYS A 198 -11.32 5.68 -4.87
C CYS A 198 -12.48 6.05 -5.80
N LYS A 199 -12.19 6.57 -7.00
CA LYS A 199 -13.22 6.87 -8.01
C LYS A 199 -13.94 5.60 -8.48
N SER A 200 -13.21 4.50 -8.69
CA SER A 200 -13.77 3.22 -9.13
C SER A 200 -14.65 2.55 -8.08
N GLN A 201 -14.24 2.59 -6.80
CA GLN A 201 -15.02 2.03 -5.69
C GLN A 201 -16.32 2.80 -5.41
N PHE A 202 -16.35 4.10 -5.72
CA PHE A 202 -17.50 4.99 -5.46
C PHE A 202 -17.97 5.71 -6.74
N PRO A 203 -18.45 4.97 -7.76
CA PRO A 203 -18.77 5.55 -9.07
C PRO A 203 -19.98 6.49 -9.04
N LYS A 204 -20.81 6.41 -7.98
CA LYS A 204 -22.00 7.23 -7.77
C LYS A 204 -21.77 8.40 -6.82
N ALA A 205 -20.53 8.70 -6.43
CA ALA A 205 -20.20 9.78 -5.49
C ALA A 205 -20.54 11.19 -6.05
N ASN A 206 -21.80 11.58 -5.92
CA ASN A 206 -22.34 12.86 -6.35
C ASN A 206 -23.35 13.40 -5.31
N ILE A 207 -23.89 14.61 -5.54
CA ILE A 207 -24.80 15.28 -4.60
C ILE A 207 -26.08 14.46 -4.32
N LEU A 208 -26.50 13.61 -5.27
CA LEU A 208 -27.70 12.77 -5.13
C LEU A 208 -27.44 11.50 -4.29
N HIS A 209 -26.18 11.16 -4.05
CA HIS A 209 -25.75 10.02 -3.23
C HIS A 209 -24.76 10.48 -2.16
N PRO A 210 -25.24 11.20 -1.13
CA PRO A 210 -24.38 11.79 -0.11
C PRO A 210 -23.52 10.76 0.63
N ASP A 211 -24.03 9.54 0.82
CA ASP A 211 -23.27 8.44 1.46
C ASP A 211 -22.03 8.06 0.65
N GLN A 212 -22.17 7.87 -0.67
CA GLN A 212 -21.08 7.55 -1.59
C GLN A 212 -20.11 8.73 -1.69
N PHE A 213 -20.63 9.95 -1.69
CA PHE A 213 -19.82 11.17 -1.71
C PHE A 213 -18.90 11.26 -0.49
N PHE A 214 -19.43 11.08 0.72
CA PHE A 214 -18.62 11.12 1.95
C PHE A 214 -17.62 9.96 2.01
N LYS A 215 -18.02 8.73 1.62
CA LYS A 215 -17.10 7.58 1.56
C LYS A 215 -15.94 7.80 0.58
N LYS A 216 -16.22 8.38 -0.60
CA LYS A 216 -15.17 8.74 -1.56
C LYS A 216 -14.26 9.83 -1.01
N LYS A 217 -14.81 10.87 -0.39
CA LYS A 217 -14.00 11.95 0.22
C LYS A 217 -13.07 11.42 1.30
N TRP A 218 -13.56 10.47 2.11
CA TRP A 218 -12.73 9.78 3.08
C TRP A 218 -11.64 8.94 2.41
N CYS A 219 -11.98 8.18 1.36
CA CYS A 219 -11.01 7.42 0.57
C CYS A 219 -9.90 8.32 -0.01
N ASP A 220 -10.29 9.46 -0.60
CA ASP A 220 -9.34 10.44 -1.14
C ASP A 220 -8.41 11.00 -0.05
N THR A 221 -8.88 11.10 1.20
CA THR A 221 -8.10 11.58 2.35
C THR A 221 -7.09 10.52 2.78
N VAL A 222 -7.51 9.26 2.90
CA VAL A 222 -6.61 8.14 3.19
C VAL A 222 -5.55 8.01 2.09
N ALA A 223 -5.94 8.10 0.81
CA ALA A 223 -5.01 8.07 -0.33
C ALA A 223 -3.89 9.13 -0.19
N LYS A 224 -4.26 10.36 0.15
CA LYS A 224 -3.30 11.45 0.38
C LYS A 224 -2.40 11.23 1.59
N VAL A 225 -2.91 10.60 2.65
CA VAL A 225 -2.08 10.21 3.80
C VAL A 225 -1.06 9.15 3.40
N TYR A 226 -1.45 8.14 2.60
CA TYR A 226 -0.53 7.14 2.07
C TYR A 226 0.55 7.76 1.17
N TYR A 227 0.17 8.67 0.28
CA TYR A 227 1.13 9.44 -0.52
C TYR A 227 2.14 10.20 0.37
N LYS A 228 1.65 10.99 1.33
CA LYS A 228 2.53 11.72 2.26
C LYS A 228 3.44 10.78 3.05
N PHE A 229 2.93 9.63 3.45
CA PHE A 229 3.69 8.61 4.17
C PHE A 229 4.88 8.10 3.35
N VAL A 230 4.65 7.70 2.08
CA VAL A 230 5.76 7.23 1.23
C VAL A 230 6.75 8.34 0.89
N ARG A 231 6.30 9.60 0.80
CA ARG A 231 7.21 10.77 0.65
C ARG A 231 8.14 10.93 1.84
N LEU A 232 7.61 10.79 3.06
CA LEU A 232 8.38 10.86 4.30
C LEU A 232 9.35 9.69 4.43
N CYS A 233 8.88 8.47 4.20
CA CYS A 233 9.62 7.26 4.59
C CYS A 233 10.36 6.54 3.45
N GLY A 234 9.98 6.77 2.19
CA GLY A 234 10.52 6.03 1.04
C GLY A 234 12.00 6.33 0.72
N GLY A 235 12.60 7.32 1.40
CA GLY A 235 13.99 7.74 1.21
C GLY A 235 15.00 7.05 2.14
N GLY A 236 14.54 6.30 3.14
CA GLY A 236 15.39 5.58 4.09
C GLY A 236 15.47 6.18 5.51
N GLU A 237 15.00 7.41 5.72
CA GLU A 237 14.98 8.08 7.04
C GLU A 237 13.54 8.19 7.55
N CYS A 238 12.91 7.06 7.89
CA CYS A 238 11.54 7.02 8.37
C CYS A 238 11.48 7.10 9.90
N LYS A 239 10.91 8.18 10.45
CA LYS A 239 10.65 8.33 11.89
C LYS A 239 9.21 7.95 12.22
N VAL A 240 9.04 6.96 13.10
CA VAL A 240 7.72 6.45 13.51
C VAL A 240 6.81 7.56 14.03
N ASP A 241 7.33 8.49 14.86
CA ASP A 241 6.52 9.57 15.44
C ASP A 241 5.92 10.51 14.40
N GLU A 242 6.65 10.80 13.31
CA GLU A 242 6.15 11.63 12.21
C GLU A 242 5.03 10.90 11.45
N VAL A 243 5.21 9.59 11.22
CA VAL A 243 4.17 8.75 10.60
C VAL A 243 2.94 8.66 11.50
N VAL A 244 3.11 8.47 12.81
CA VAL A 244 1.99 8.45 13.76
C VAL A 244 1.22 9.77 13.71
N ASN A 245 1.91 10.90 13.69
CA ASN A 245 1.27 12.22 13.61
C ASN A 245 0.55 12.44 12.28
N LEU A 246 1.08 11.90 11.18
CA LEU A 246 0.43 11.92 9.88
C LEU A 246 -0.87 11.10 9.88
N PHE A 247 -0.85 9.87 10.40
CA PHE A 247 -2.01 8.98 10.40
C PHE A 247 -3.11 9.39 11.39
N LYS A 248 -2.82 10.20 12.41
CA LYS A 248 -3.85 10.83 13.26
C LYS A 248 -4.83 11.71 12.46
N GLN A 249 -4.44 12.21 11.28
CA GLN A 249 -5.31 13.05 10.43
C GLN A 249 -6.51 12.28 9.86
N ILE A 250 -6.46 10.95 9.87
CA ILE A 250 -7.51 10.06 9.37
C ILE A 250 -8.15 9.23 10.49
N VAL A 251 -8.05 9.68 11.75
CA VAL A 251 -8.78 9.08 12.87
C VAL A 251 -9.76 10.12 13.41
N HIS A 252 -11.04 9.97 13.08
CA HIS A 252 -12.16 10.70 13.66
C HIS A 252 -13.26 9.73 14.04
#